data_AF-H0EIG6-F1
#
_entry.id   AF-H0EIG6-F1
#
_cell.length_a   1.000
_cell.length_b   1.000
_cell.length_c   1.000
_cell.angle_alpha   90.00
_cell.angle_beta   90.00
_cell.angle_gamma   90.00
#
_symmetry.space_group_name_H-M   'P 1'
#
loop_
_entity.id
_entity.type
_entity.pdbx_description
1 polymer ?
#
loop_
_entity_poly.entity_id
_entity_poly.type
_entity_poly.pdbx_seq_one_letter_code
_entity_poly.pdbx_strand_id
1 'polypeptide(L)'
;MADDVAGFIDEHKLHNTTLIGHSMGAKTAMTLALQSPDLIDNIVSVDNAPIDAALLSSFGKYVQGMKRIEEAGVTKQAEADAILKDYEESLPVRQFLLGNLHRPAGEKTQKFKVPLRILGAALDNLGDFPFKDPGEVRFAKPTLFVRGTQSKYIPDEALPIIGQFFPRFELADIDAGHWVTSEKPEEFRQALHAVERFARRDVVDEDDTSGAAVVGGGERAEPFLACGVEEVESVGLAVDGESFELFRIFGTFVVELVVAISYKY
;
A
#
# COMPACT_ATOMS: atom_id res chain seq x y z
N MET A 1 9.21 -3.17 -9.92
CA MET A 1 8.27 -3.16 -8.78
C MET A 1 7.40 -4.40 -8.77
N ALA A 2 6.49 -4.60 -9.73
CA ALA A 2 5.67 -5.82 -9.77
C ALA A 2 6.53 -7.10 -9.85
N ASP A 3 7.55 -7.10 -10.71
CA ASP A 3 8.51 -8.21 -10.81
C ASP A 3 9.31 -8.44 -9.52
N ASP A 4 9.63 -7.38 -8.77
CA ASP A 4 10.35 -7.50 -7.49
C ASP A 4 9.46 -8.16 -6.43
N VAL A 5 8.17 -7.78 -6.38
CA VAL A 5 7.17 -8.44 -5.52
C VAL A 5 6.99 -9.90 -5.93
N ALA A 6 6.95 -10.19 -7.24
CA ALA A 6 6.84 -11.56 -7.73
C ALA A 6 8.05 -12.41 -7.32
N GLY A 7 9.26 -11.85 -7.46
CA GLY A 7 10.50 -12.48 -7.02
C GLY A 7 10.50 -12.75 -5.52
N PHE A 8 10.02 -11.81 -4.71
CA PHE A 8 9.88 -11.99 -3.26
C PHE A 8 8.90 -13.12 -2.91
N ILE A 9 7.73 -13.18 -3.55
CA ILE A 9 6.75 -14.25 -3.35
C ILE A 9 7.37 -15.61 -3.67
N ASP A 10 8.09 -15.74 -4.78
CA ASP A 10 8.77 -16.98 -5.15
C ASP A 10 9.93 -17.33 -4.20
N GLU A 11 10.77 -16.35 -3.83
CA GLU A 11 11.91 -16.56 -2.94
C GLU A 11 11.46 -17.09 -1.57
N HIS A 12 10.39 -16.50 -1.03
CA HIS A 12 9.83 -16.88 0.28
C HIS A 12 8.81 -18.03 0.20
N LYS A 13 8.54 -18.57 -0.99
CA LYS A 13 7.57 -19.66 -1.22
C LYS A 13 6.21 -19.35 -0.60
N LEU A 14 5.74 -18.12 -0.80
CA LEU A 14 4.44 -17.71 -0.29
C LEU A 14 3.34 -18.34 -1.14
N HIS A 15 2.34 -18.89 -0.44
CA HIS A 15 1.15 -19.48 -1.05
C HIS A 15 -0.09 -18.77 -0.53
N ASN A 16 -1.21 -18.89 -1.24
CA ASN A 16 -2.49 -18.28 -0.88
C ASN A 16 -2.36 -16.78 -0.57
N THR A 17 -1.64 -16.05 -1.42
CA THR A 17 -1.14 -14.72 -1.10
C THR A 17 -2.19 -13.65 -1.39
N THR A 18 -2.58 -12.90 -0.36
CA THR A 18 -3.33 -11.64 -0.50
C THR A 18 -2.34 -10.49 -0.58
N LEU A 19 -2.42 -9.68 -1.64
CA LEU A 19 -1.54 -8.54 -1.83
C LEU A 19 -2.25 -7.22 -1.53
N ILE A 20 -1.82 -6.55 -0.47
CA ILE A 20 -2.36 -5.25 -0.06
C ILE A 20 -1.36 -4.17 -0.47
N GLY A 21 -1.81 -3.19 -1.25
CA GLY A 21 -0.99 -2.08 -1.71
C GLY A 21 -1.67 -0.75 -1.45
N HIS A 22 -0.93 0.27 -0.99
CA HIS A 22 -1.44 1.63 -0.87
C HIS A 22 -0.76 2.58 -1.86
N SER A 23 -1.53 3.50 -2.45
CA SER A 23 -1.03 4.47 -3.43
C SER A 23 -0.25 3.79 -4.57
N MET A 24 1.07 4.02 -4.70
CA MET A 24 1.90 3.33 -5.69
C MET A 24 2.05 1.82 -5.43
N GLY A 25 1.96 1.39 -4.18
CA GLY A 25 1.83 -0.02 -3.80
C GLY A 25 0.58 -0.65 -4.38
N ALA A 26 -0.55 0.06 -4.42
CA ALA A 26 -1.78 -0.40 -5.05
C ALA A 26 -1.59 -0.60 -6.57
N LYS A 27 -0.94 0.36 -7.26
CA LYS A 27 -0.59 0.19 -8.68
C LYS A 27 0.31 -1.02 -8.91
N THR A 28 1.28 -1.23 -8.03
CA THR A 28 2.17 -2.39 -8.08
C THR A 28 1.39 -3.69 -7.91
N ALA A 29 0.47 -3.75 -6.94
CA ALA A 29 -0.36 -4.92 -6.69
C ALA A 29 -1.30 -5.22 -7.87
N MET A 30 -2.00 -4.21 -8.39
CA MET A 30 -2.83 -4.33 -9.59
C MET A 30 -2.03 -4.78 -10.81
N THR A 31 -0.81 -4.25 -10.99
CA THR A 31 0.07 -4.64 -12.09
C THR A 31 0.46 -6.11 -11.98
N LEU A 32 0.89 -6.56 -10.81
CA LEU A 32 1.24 -7.96 -10.59
C LEU A 32 0.04 -8.89 -10.79
N ALA A 33 -1.14 -8.50 -10.30
CA ALA A 33 -2.39 -9.25 -10.48
C ALA A 33 -2.73 -9.48 -11.96
N LEU A 34 -2.54 -8.47 -12.80
CA LEU A 34 -2.81 -8.57 -14.24
C LEU A 34 -1.70 -9.29 -15.01
N GLN A 35 -0.44 -9.16 -14.58
CA GLN A 35 0.72 -9.84 -15.20
C GLN A 35 0.77 -11.34 -14.88
N SER A 36 0.54 -11.69 -13.61
CA SER A 36 0.76 -13.02 -13.05
C SER A 36 -0.40 -13.42 -12.13
N PRO A 37 -1.62 -13.58 -12.67
CA PRO A 37 -2.83 -13.80 -11.87
C PRO A 37 -2.78 -15.06 -11.01
N ASP A 38 -1.97 -16.05 -11.39
CA ASP A 38 -1.83 -17.32 -10.66
C ASP A 38 -0.92 -17.21 -9.42
N LEU A 39 -0.13 -16.14 -9.30
CA LEU A 39 0.83 -15.97 -8.21
C LEU A 39 0.18 -15.50 -6.90
N ILE A 40 -0.99 -14.87 -7.00
CA ILE A 40 -1.72 -14.27 -5.87
C ILE A 40 -3.20 -14.63 -5.94
N ASP A 41 -3.86 -14.69 -4.80
CA ASP A 41 -5.27 -15.11 -4.71
C ASP A 41 -6.23 -13.95 -4.77
N ASN A 42 -5.83 -12.80 -4.25
CA ASN A 42 -6.64 -11.59 -4.24
C ASN A 42 -5.76 -10.37 -3.94
N ILE A 43 -6.30 -9.18 -4.20
CA ILE A 43 -5.62 -7.93 -3.88
C ILE A 43 -6.52 -6.98 -3.11
N VAL A 44 -5.90 -6.11 -2.32
CA VAL A 44 -6.52 -4.92 -1.75
C VAL A 44 -5.79 -3.69 -2.30
N SER A 45 -6.46 -2.96 -3.18
CA SER A 45 -5.98 -1.68 -3.74
C SER A 45 -6.46 -0.54 -2.84
N VAL A 46 -5.56 0.03 -2.05
CA VAL A 46 -5.85 1.15 -1.15
C VAL A 46 -5.54 2.47 -1.84
N ASP A 47 -6.59 3.25 -2.05
CA ASP A 47 -6.62 4.61 -2.55
C ASP A 47 -5.77 4.82 -3.82
N ASN A 48 -5.92 3.93 -4.79
CA ASN A 48 -5.43 4.08 -6.16
C ASN A 48 -6.27 3.24 -7.14
N ALA A 49 -6.21 3.59 -8.42
CA ALA A 49 -7.00 3.01 -9.50
C ALA A 49 -6.12 2.67 -10.72
N PRO A 50 -6.56 1.76 -11.62
CA PRO A 50 -5.83 1.36 -12.82
C PRO A 50 -5.95 2.42 -13.94
N ILE A 51 -5.65 3.67 -13.59
CA ILE A 51 -5.66 4.83 -14.48
C ILE A 51 -4.33 5.58 -14.36
N ASP A 52 -4.03 6.40 -15.35
CA ASP A 52 -2.93 7.34 -15.26
C ASP A 52 -3.30 8.43 -14.25
N ALA A 53 -2.52 8.51 -13.19
CA ALA A 53 -2.76 9.41 -12.09
C ALA A 53 -2.12 10.76 -12.42
N ALA A 54 -2.95 11.78 -12.67
CA ALA A 54 -2.48 13.17 -12.77
C ALA A 54 -1.95 13.75 -11.42
N LEU A 55 -1.80 12.91 -10.39
CA LEU A 55 -1.63 13.25 -8.97
C LEU A 55 -0.23 13.75 -8.58
N LEU A 56 0.56 14.15 -9.57
CA LEU A 56 1.99 14.42 -9.41
C LEU A 56 2.32 15.82 -8.88
N SER A 57 1.35 16.73 -8.75
CA SER A 57 1.65 18.12 -8.37
C SER A 57 2.17 18.26 -6.92
N SER A 58 1.59 17.53 -5.96
CA SER A 58 2.05 17.55 -4.56
C SER A 58 3.32 16.74 -4.36
N PHE A 59 3.45 15.57 -5.00
CA PHE A 59 4.67 14.75 -4.91
C PHE A 59 5.89 15.46 -5.50
N GLY A 60 5.72 16.19 -6.61
CA GLY A 60 6.76 17.05 -7.15
C GLY A 60 7.24 18.08 -6.13
N LYS A 61 6.32 18.75 -5.42
CA LYS A 61 6.66 19.70 -4.34
C LYS A 61 7.37 19.03 -3.18
N TYR A 62 6.92 17.85 -2.76
CA TYR A 62 7.57 17.10 -1.67
C TYR A 62 9.01 16.74 -2.03
N VAL A 63 9.24 16.21 -3.24
CA VAL A 63 10.59 15.87 -3.70
C VAL A 63 11.48 17.12 -3.76
N GLN A 64 10.95 18.28 -4.15
CA GLN A 64 11.68 19.55 -4.09
C GLN A 64 12.06 19.92 -2.65
N GLY A 65 11.12 19.86 -1.71
CA GLY A 65 11.38 20.15 -0.29
C GLY A 65 12.39 19.18 0.32
N MET A 66 12.27 17.89 0.02
CA MET A 66 13.21 16.86 0.48
C MET A 66 14.63 17.07 -0.09
N LYS A 67 14.76 17.46 -1.36
CA LYS A 67 16.06 17.84 -1.95
C LYS A 67 16.65 19.05 -1.24
N ARG A 68 15.83 20.06 -0.96
CA ARG A 68 16.26 21.27 -0.24
C ARG A 68 16.77 20.96 1.17
N ILE A 69 16.16 19.99 1.86
CA ILE A 69 16.61 19.50 3.17
C ILE A 69 17.99 18.85 3.08
N GLU A 70 18.24 17.99 2.07
CA GLU A 70 19.57 17.39 1.87
C GLU A 70 20.64 18.43 1.53
N GLU A 71 20.31 19.39 0.66
CA GLU A 71 21.19 20.51 0.29
C GLU A 71 21.52 21.44 1.47
N ALA A 72 20.58 21.60 2.42
CA ALA A 72 20.78 22.40 3.62
C ALA A 72 21.73 21.73 4.64
N GLY A 73 22.02 20.43 4.49
CA GLY A 73 22.90 19.71 5.40
C GLY A 73 22.37 19.68 6.83
N VAL A 74 21.06 19.47 7.00
CA VAL A 74 20.41 19.47 8.32
C VAL A 74 21.01 18.39 9.23
N THR A 75 21.09 18.70 10.52
CA THR A 75 21.58 17.76 11.54
C THR A 75 20.46 17.29 12.45
N LYS A 76 19.37 18.05 12.55
CA LYS A 76 18.21 17.74 13.40
C LYS A 76 16.93 17.68 12.57
N GLN A 77 16.03 16.78 12.94
CA GLN A 77 14.74 16.63 12.26
C GLN A 77 13.88 17.90 12.36
N ALA A 78 14.02 18.69 13.43
CA ALA A 78 13.32 19.98 13.57
C ALA A 78 13.76 21.02 12.52
N GLU A 79 15.02 20.98 12.07
CA GLU A 79 15.53 21.84 10.99
C GLU A 79 14.92 21.40 9.65
N ALA A 80 14.80 20.09 9.45
CA ALA A 80 14.15 19.50 8.28
C ALA A 80 12.65 19.87 8.21
N ASP A 81 11.91 19.76 9.32
CA ASP A 81 10.50 20.16 9.40
C ASP A 81 10.31 21.65 9.12
N ALA A 82 11.22 22.51 9.60
CA ALA A 82 11.15 23.94 9.33
C ALA A 82 11.26 24.26 7.84
N ILE A 83 12.11 23.54 7.09
CA ILE A 83 12.20 23.67 5.62
C ILE A 83 10.96 23.10 4.96
N LEU A 84 10.48 21.94 5.42
CA LEU A 84 9.39 21.22 4.78
C LEU A 84 8.03 21.94 4.89
N LYS A 85 7.86 22.83 5.89
CA LYS A 85 6.67 23.69 6.04
C LYS A 85 6.38 24.56 4.83
N ASP A 86 7.40 24.94 4.06
CA ASP A 86 7.20 25.75 2.84
C ASP A 86 6.62 24.92 1.68
N TYR A 87 6.58 23.58 1.82
CA TYR A 87 6.14 22.64 0.78
C TYR A 87 4.88 21.86 1.16
N GLU A 88 4.60 21.70 2.46
CA GLU A 88 3.44 20.96 2.97
C GLU A 88 2.95 21.54 4.32
N GLU A 89 1.67 21.90 4.41
CA GLU A 89 1.06 22.52 5.60
C GLU A 89 0.65 21.49 6.67
N SER A 90 0.26 20.29 6.26
CA SER A 90 -0.17 19.20 7.11
C SER A 90 1.00 18.63 7.92
N LEU A 91 0.96 18.83 9.24
CA LEU A 91 1.96 18.26 10.15
C LEU A 91 2.03 16.72 10.04
N PRO A 92 0.91 15.96 10.03
CA PRO A 92 0.97 14.51 9.82
C PRO A 92 1.72 14.10 8.55
N VAL A 93 1.47 14.76 7.42
CA VAL A 93 2.16 14.47 6.16
C VAL A 93 3.65 14.78 6.29
N ARG A 94 4.02 15.95 6.82
CA ARG A 94 5.43 16.28 7.04
C ARG A 94 6.16 15.24 7.90
N GLN A 95 5.54 14.79 9.00
CA GLN A 95 6.13 13.77 9.86
C GLN A 95 6.29 12.43 9.14
N PHE A 96 5.33 12.04 8.31
CA PHE A 96 5.45 10.87 7.44
C PHE A 96 6.66 11.00 6.49
N LEU A 97 6.82 12.13 5.79
CA LEU A 97 7.95 12.32 4.88
C LEU A 97 9.28 12.25 5.65
N LEU A 98 9.36 12.92 6.79
CA LEU A 98 10.56 12.99 7.65
C LEU A 98 10.86 11.67 8.36
N GLY A 99 9.93 10.73 8.45
CA GLY A 99 10.18 9.37 8.93
C GLY A 99 11.16 8.58 8.04
N ASN A 100 11.36 9.03 6.80
CA ASN A 100 12.35 8.46 5.88
C ASN A 100 13.74 9.10 6.01
N LEU A 101 13.92 10.06 6.92
CA LEU A 101 15.18 10.74 7.16
C LEU A 101 16.05 9.91 8.12
N HIS A 102 17.32 9.74 7.79
CA HIS A 102 18.28 9.00 8.62
C HIS A 102 19.64 9.70 8.60
N ARG A 103 20.51 9.38 9.57
CA ARG A 103 21.90 9.83 9.57
C ARG A 103 22.78 8.67 9.12
N PRO A 104 23.41 8.71 7.94
CA PRO A 104 24.34 7.68 7.51
C PRO A 104 25.52 7.54 8.47
N ALA A 105 26.08 6.34 8.58
CA ALA A 105 27.23 6.08 9.43
C ALA A 105 28.43 6.95 9.02
N GLY A 106 29.03 7.65 10.00
CA GLY A 106 30.15 8.55 9.76
C GLY A 106 29.80 9.93 9.18
N GLU A 107 28.53 10.18 8.86
CA GLU A 107 28.06 11.49 8.40
C GLU A 107 27.49 12.34 9.55
N LYS A 108 27.62 13.66 9.45
CA LYS A 108 27.04 14.61 10.42
C LYS A 108 25.60 14.96 10.09
N THR A 109 25.29 15.01 8.80
CA THR A 109 24.04 15.47 8.23
C THR A 109 23.07 14.31 8.02
N GLN A 110 21.77 14.60 8.05
CA GLN A 110 20.75 13.62 7.72
C GLN A 110 20.46 13.60 6.23
N LYS A 111 20.10 12.43 5.71
CA LYS A 111 19.72 12.17 4.31
C LYS A 111 18.46 11.34 4.25
N PHE A 112 17.72 11.41 3.16
CA PHE A 112 16.59 10.52 2.96
C PHE A 112 17.09 9.14 2.54
N LYS A 113 16.43 8.10 3.03
CA LYS A 113 16.68 6.72 2.60
C LYS A 113 16.32 6.50 1.14
N VAL A 114 15.41 7.31 0.62
CA VAL A 114 14.94 7.24 -0.78
C VAL A 114 15.87 8.02 -1.69
N PRO A 115 16.32 7.46 -2.83
CA PRO A 115 17.18 8.17 -3.77
C PRO A 115 16.41 9.29 -4.50
N LEU A 116 16.38 10.49 -3.93
CA LEU A 116 15.58 11.63 -4.41
C LEU A 116 15.86 12.05 -5.86
N ARG A 117 17.09 11.84 -6.35
CA ARG A 117 17.45 12.09 -7.75
C ARG A 117 16.71 11.16 -8.69
N ILE A 118 16.72 9.86 -8.39
CA ILE A 118 16.06 8.82 -9.19
C ILE A 118 14.56 9.02 -9.10
N LEU A 119 14.04 9.17 -7.88
CA LEU A 119 12.63 9.42 -7.64
C LEU A 119 12.13 10.62 -8.44
N GLY A 120 12.79 11.77 -8.31
CA GLY A 120 12.37 12.99 -9.01
C GLY A 120 12.39 12.87 -10.54
N ALA A 121 13.27 12.04 -11.10
CA ALA A 121 13.30 11.77 -12.55
C ALA A 121 12.24 10.74 -12.98
N ALA A 122 11.77 9.90 -12.07
CA ALA A 122 10.78 8.86 -12.33
C ALA A 122 9.34 9.31 -12.09
N LEU A 123 9.12 10.42 -11.35
CA LEU A 123 7.79 10.87 -10.92
C LEU A 123 6.75 10.86 -12.05
N ASP A 124 7.08 11.41 -13.22
CA ASP A 124 6.15 11.47 -14.35
C ASP A 124 5.67 10.06 -14.77
N ASN A 125 6.60 9.10 -14.84
CA ASN A 125 6.29 7.71 -15.21
C ASN A 125 5.63 6.92 -14.06
N LEU A 126 5.83 7.32 -12.80
CA LEU A 126 5.18 6.66 -11.65
C LEU A 126 3.67 6.89 -11.62
N GLY A 127 3.21 7.96 -12.26
CA GLY A 127 1.80 8.24 -12.46
C GLY A 127 1.13 7.27 -13.43
N ASP A 128 1.87 6.59 -14.30
CA ASP A 128 1.30 5.76 -15.35
C ASP A 128 0.79 4.42 -14.82
N PHE A 129 -0.21 3.85 -15.50
CA PHE A 129 -0.61 2.46 -15.36
C PHE A 129 -0.21 1.67 -16.62
N PRO A 130 0.50 0.55 -16.51
CA PRO A 130 1.13 -0.11 -17.67
C PRO A 130 0.13 -0.80 -18.61
N PHE A 131 -1.09 -1.07 -18.16
CA PHE A 131 -2.13 -1.71 -18.96
C PHE A 131 -3.15 -0.69 -19.44
N LYS A 132 -3.46 -0.72 -20.74
CA LYS A 132 -4.38 0.24 -21.38
C LYS A 132 -5.64 -0.41 -21.95
N ASP A 133 -5.58 -1.70 -22.28
CA ASP A 133 -6.71 -2.44 -22.85
C ASP A 133 -7.17 -3.58 -21.92
N PRO A 134 -8.32 -3.42 -21.22
CA PRO A 134 -8.94 -4.48 -20.42
C PRO A 134 -9.50 -5.66 -21.23
N GLY A 135 -9.50 -5.58 -22.56
CA GLY A 135 -9.81 -6.70 -23.44
C GLY A 135 -8.68 -7.73 -23.51
N GLU A 136 -7.44 -7.32 -23.25
CA GLU A 136 -6.26 -8.19 -23.36
C GLU A 136 -5.92 -8.88 -22.03
N VAL A 137 -6.12 -8.18 -20.91
CA VAL A 137 -5.78 -8.69 -19.57
C VAL A 137 -6.87 -8.39 -18.56
N ARG A 138 -7.15 -9.37 -17.69
CA ARG A 138 -8.11 -9.25 -16.59
C ARG A 138 -7.67 -10.08 -15.41
N PHE A 139 -7.98 -9.60 -14.21
CA PHE A 139 -7.84 -10.33 -12.97
C PHE A 139 -9.23 -10.71 -12.46
N ALA A 140 -9.65 -11.95 -12.74
CA ALA A 140 -10.97 -12.47 -12.41
C ALA A 140 -11.07 -13.08 -11.00
N LYS A 141 -10.14 -12.74 -10.11
CA LYS A 141 -10.14 -13.15 -8.71
C LYS A 141 -10.61 -12.01 -7.80
N PRO A 142 -10.99 -12.28 -6.54
CA PRO A 142 -11.46 -11.27 -5.61
C PRO A 142 -10.53 -10.06 -5.52
N THR A 143 -11.10 -8.85 -5.57
CA THR A 143 -10.35 -7.60 -5.46
C THR A 143 -11.13 -6.61 -4.61
N LEU A 144 -10.48 -6.04 -3.60
CA LEU A 144 -11.07 -4.95 -2.81
C LEU A 144 -10.41 -3.63 -3.20
N PHE A 145 -11.20 -2.63 -3.58
CA PHE A 145 -10.75 -1.24 -3.66
C PHE A 145 -11.17 -0.52 -2.38
N VAL A 146 -10.22 0.04 -1.64
CA VAL A 146 -10.50 0.91 -0.50
C VAL A 146 -10.30 2.35 -0.96
N ARG A 147 -11.34 3.18 -0.90
CA ARG A 147 -11.30 4.57 -1.37
C ARG A 147 -11.41 5.53 -0.19
N GLY A 148 -10.44 6.45 -0.07
CA GLY A 148 -10.59 7.62 0.79
C GLY A 148 -11.54 8.60 0.11
N THR A 149 -12.72 8.87 0.67
CA THR A 149 -13.74 9.71 0.01
C THR A 149 -13.33 11.17 -0.13
N GLN A 150 -12.34 11.63 0.65
CA GLN A 150 -11.76 12.98 0.53
C GLN A 150 -10.53 13.00 -0.39
N SER A 151 -10.14 11.84 -0.92
CA SER A 151 -9.03 11.65 -1.84
C SER A 151 -9.48 11.77 -3.30
N LYS A 152 -8.53 12.07 -4.19
CA LYS A 152 -8.76 12.18 -5.65
C LYS A 152 -8.19 10.98 -6.43
N TYR A 153 -7.68 9.97 -5.73
CA TYR A 153 -7.00 8.84 -6.35
C TYR A 153 -7.94 7.81 -6.99
N ILE A 154 -9.16 7.69 -6.48
CA ILE A 154 -10.21 6.83 -7.06
C ILE A 154 -11.44 7.71 -7.35
N PRO A 155 -11.42 8.49 -8.44
CA PRO A 155 -12.60 9.24 -8.86
C PRO A 155 -13.71 8.27 -9.32
N ASP A 156 -14.97 8.70 -9.29
CA ASP A 156 -16.11 7.86 -9.72
C ASP A 156 -15.96 7.40 -11.19
N GLU A 157 -15.32 8.22 -12.03
CA GLU A 157 -15.01 7.93 -13.42
C GLU A 157 -14.03 6.75 -13.58
N ALA A 158 -13.30 6.37 -12.51
CA ALA A 158 -12.42 5.21 -12.53
C ALA A 158 -13.17 3.88 -12.31
N LEU A 159 -14.39 3.90 -11.77
CA LEU A 159 -15.12 2.66 -11.44
C LEU A 159 -15.42 1.77 -12.66
N PRO A 160 -15.81 2.31 -13.84
CA PRO A 160 -16.01 1.50 -15.03
C PRO A 160 -14.73 0.77 -15.48
N ILE A 161 -13.57 1.45 -15.47
CA ILE A 161 -12.31 0.84 -15.89
C ILE A 161 -11.78 -0.15 -14.85
N ILE A 162 -12.02 0.11 -13.56
CA ILE A 162 -11.80 -0.87 -12.48
C ILE A 162 -12.57 -2.16 -12.78
N GLY A 163 -13.88 -2.06 -13.04
CA GLY A 163 -14.70 -3.24 -13.31
C GLY A 163 -14.33 -3.99 -14.60
N GLN A 164 -13.66 -3.34 -15.55
CA GLN A 164 -13.18 -4.00 -16.76
C GLN A 164 -11.92 -4.84 -16.52
N PHE A 165 -10.93 -4.30 -15.78
CA PHE A 165 -9.72 -5.05 -15.40
C PHE A 165 -9.97 -6.05 -14.26
N PHE A 166 -10.82 -5.69 -13.30
CA PHE A 166 -11.11 -6.41 -12.06
C PHE A 166 -12.62 -6.67 -11.97
N PRO A 167 -13.19 -7.57 -12.77
CA PRO A 167 -14.65 -7.80 -12.82
C PRO A 167 -15.25 -8.30 -11.50
N ARG A 168 -14.42 -8.81 -10.59
CA ARG A 168 -14.81 -9.25 -9.25
C ARG A 168 -14.31 -8.26 -8.19
N PHE A 169 -14.63 -6.99 -8.35
CA PHE A 169 -14.26 -5.98 -7.36
C PHE A 169 -15.40 -5.66 -6.39
N GLU A 170 -15.04 -5.40 -5.14
CA GLU A 170 -15.86 -4.64 -4.19
C GLU A 170 -15.20 -3.28 -3.91
N LEU A 171 -16.00 -2.28 -3.57
CA LEU A 171 -15.54 -0.94 -3.20
C LEU A 171 -15.93 -0.64 -1.76
N ALA A 172 -14.94 -0.30 -0.93
CA ALA A 172 -15.13 0.16 0.43
C ALA A 172 -14.76 1.64 0.54
N ASP A 173 -15.75 2.48 0.81
CA ASP A 173 -15.57 3.92 1.01
C ASP A 173 -15.29 4.22 2.49
N ILE A 174 -14.23 4.97 2.75
CA ILE A 174 -13.82 5.41 4.09
C ILE A 174 -13.69 6.94 4.07
N ASP A 175 -14.29 7.60 5.07
CA ASP A 175 -14.21 9.07 5.24
C ASP A 175 -12.81 9.51 5.70
N ALA A 176 -11.87 9.48 4.76
CA ALA A 176 -10.46 9.78 4.93
C ALA A 176 -9.91 10.50 3.69
N GLY A 177 -8.80 11.20 3.87
CA GLY A 177 -7.93 11.64 2.78
C GLY A 177 -7.15 10.47 2.17
N HIS A 178 -6.00 10.79 1.57
CA HIS A 178 -5.15 9.79 0.93
C HIS A 178 -4.57 8.76 1.91
N TRP A 179 -4.39 9.16 3.17
CA TRP A 179 -3.66 8.38 4.17
C TRP A 179 -4.61 7.48 4.98
N VAL A 180 -5.48 6.75 4.28
CA VAL A 180 -6.59 5.98 4.86
C VAL A 180 -6.16 5.12 6.05
N THR A 181 -5.04 4.40 5.92
CA THR A 181 -4.50 3.51 6.97
C THR A 181 -4.08 4.25 8.25
N SER A 182 -3.67 5.52 8.13
CA SER A 182 -3.23 6.35 9.25
C SER A 182 -4.34 7.24 9.80
N GLU A 183 -5.22 7.73 8.93
CA GLU A 183 -6.35 8.59 9.31
C GLU A 183 -7.50 7.79 9.94
N LYS A 184 -7.76 6.58 9.43
CA LYS A 184 -8.90 5.71 9.78
C LYS A 184 -8.48 4.24 9.93
N PRO A 185 -7.55 3.92 10.86
CA PRO A 185 -6.98 2.58 10.98
C PRO A 185 -8.00 1.49 11.31
N GLU A 186 -9.03 1.80 12.12
CA GLU A 186 -10.03 0.80 12.53
C GLU A 186 -11.03 0.52 11.40
N GLU A 187 -11.48 1.56 10.69
CA GLU A 187 -12.34 1.41 9.51
C GLU A 187 -11.59 0.66 8.39
N PHE A 188 -10.29 0.96 8.20
CA PHE A 188 -9.45 0.21 7.27
C PHE A 188 -9.37 -1.27 7.64
N ARG A 189 -9.12 -1.59 8.92
CA ARG A 189 -9.10 -2.97 9.43
C ARG A 189 -10.43 -3.68 9.18
N GLN A 190 -11.56 -3.00 9.38
CA GLN A 190 -12.89 -3.53 9.11
C GLN A 190 -13.11 -3.81 7.62
N ALA A 191 -12.61 -2.95 6.74
CA ALA A 191 -12.65 -3.17 5.29
C ALA A 191 -11.82 -4.40 4.88
N LEU A 192 -10.65 -4.63 5.50
CA LEU A 192 -9.86 -5.84 5.24
C LEU A 192 -10.63 -7.13 5.56
N HIS A 193 -11.39 -7.19 6.65
CA HIS A 193 -12.25 -8.35 6.95
C HIS A 193 -13.31 -8.60 5.87
N ALA A 194 -13.67 -7.60 5.06
CA ALA A 194 -14.60 -7.78 3.96
C ALA A 194 -13.98 -8.56 2.80
N VAL A 195 -12.70 -8.35 2.48
CA VAL A 195 -12.05 -9.08 1.37
C VAL A 195 -11.95 -10.58 1.67
N GLU A 196 -11.67 -10.96 2.92
CA GLU A 196 -11.62 -12.36 3.32
C GLU A 196 -12.98 -13.05 3.17
N ARG A 197 -14.05 -12.38 3.62
CA ARG A 197 -15.42 -12.89 3.45
C ARG A 197 -15.80 -12.99 1.98
N PHE A 198 -15.45 -11.98 1.19
CA PHE A 198 -15.72 -11.93 -0.24
C PHE A 198 -14.96 -13.02 -1.01
N ALA A 199 -13.71 -13.30 -0.63
CA ALA A 199 -12.90 -14.37 -1.19
C ALA A 199 -13.43 -15.77 -0.80
N ARG A 200 -13.95 -15.93 0.42
CA ARG A 200 -14.51 -17.21 0.90
C ARG A 200 -15.89 -17.55 0.34
N ARG A 201 -16.64 -16.59 -0.23
CA ARG A 201 -17.98 -16.84 -0.80
C ARG A 201 -18.00 -17.91 -1.91
N ASP A 202 -16.87 -18.20 -2.54
CA ASP A 202 -16.79 -19.25 -3.58
C ASP A 202 -16.37 -20.63 -3.05
N VAL A 203 -15.86 -20.72 -1.81
CA VAL A 203 -15.43 -22.00 -1.22
C VAL A 203 -16.63 -22.73 -0.57
N VAL A 204 -17.68 -22.00 -0.21
CA VAL A 204 -18.81 -22.50 0.59
C VAL A 204 -19.98 -23.01 -0.27
N ASP A 205 -19.92 -22.91 -1.60
CA ASP A 205 -20.96 -23.51 -2.47
C ASP A 205 -20.82 -25.03 -2.66
N GLU A 206 -19.82 -25.68 -2.05
CA GLU A 206 -19.69 -27.16 -2.07
C GLU A 206 -19.89 -27.88 -0.72
N ASP A 207 -19.85 -27.23 0.45
CA ASP A 207 -20.07 -27.98 1.70
C ASP A 207 -20.75 -27.20 2.84
N ASP A 208 -21.56 -28.00 3.54
CA ASP A 208 -22.71 -27.70 4.38
C ASP A 208 -22.46 -26.87 5.66
N THR A 209 -23.61 -26.38 6.14
CA THR A 209 -24.01 -25.64 7.34
C THR A 209 -23.23 -25.82 8.66
N SER A 210 -23.31 -24.71 9.42
CA SER A 210 -23.48 -24.60 10.90
C SER A 210 -22.32 -23.98 11.68
N GLY A 211 -22.69 -23.08 12.60
CA GLY A 211 -21.86 -22.75 13.77
C GLY A 211 -21.56 -21.26 13.95
N ALA A 212 -22.42 -20.56 14.69
CA ALA A 212 -22.09 -19.26 15.28
C ALA A 212 -21.13 -19.44 16.48
N ALA A 213 -20.12 -18.57 16.60
CA ALA A 213 -19.39 -18.40 17.85
C ALA A 213 -18.90 -16.96 18.06
N VAL A 214 -18.76 -16.62 19.34
CA VAL A 214 -18.75 -15.29 19.95
C VAL A 214 -17.33 -14.74 20.12
N VAL A 215 -17.19 -13.42 19.96
CA VAL A 215 -15.96 -12.61 19.99
C VAL A 215 -15.33 -12.52 21.40
N GLY A 216 -14.01 -12.72 21.49
CA GLY A 216 -13.16 -12.37 22.64
C GLY A 216 -12.03 -11.41 22.22
N GLY A 217 -11.79 -10.36 22.99
CA GLY A 217 -10.89 -9.25 22.65
C GLY A 217 -9.50 -9.25 23.32
N GLY A 218 -8.66 -8.30 22.86
CA GLY A 218 -7.29 -7.98 23.33
C GLY A 218 -6.24 -8.41 22.29
N GLU A 219 -5.21 -7.64 21.90
CA GLU A 219 -4.43 -6.60 22.59
C GLU A 219 -3.88 -5.53 21.61
N ARG A 220 -3.35 -4.45 22.20
CA ARG A 220 -2.87 -3.21 21.57
C ARG A 220 -1.55 -3.41 20.78
N ALA A 221 -1.46 -2.82 19.60
CA ALA A 221 -0.21 -2.67 18.85
C ALA A 221 0.42 -1.28 19.10
N GLU A 222 1.70 -1.27 19.47
CA GLU A 222 2.59 -0.11 19.66
C GLU A 222 3.23 0.33 18.32
N PRO A 223 3.68 1.59 18.14
CA PRO A 223 4.10 2.11 16.84
C PRO A 223 5.62 2.01 16.61
N PHE A 224 6.08 1.53 15.45
CA PHE A 224 7.50 1.60 15.09
C PHE A 224 7.78 2.01 13.63
N LEU A 225 8.79 2.89 13.51
CA LEU A 225 9.42 3.42 12.30
C LEU A 225 10.47 2.45 11.75
N ALA A 226 10.58 2.35 10.42
CA ALA A 226 11.77 2.68 9.60
C ALA A 226 11.75 1.97 8.22
N CYS A 227 12.37 2.62 7.23
CA CYS A 227 12.35 2.30 5.80
C CYS A 227 13.62 1.54 5.32
N GLY A 228 13.47 0.72 4.27
CA GLY A 228 14.46 -0.21 3.67
C GLY A 228 13.75 -1.55 3.40
N VAL A 229 14.10 -2.30 2.35
CA VAL A 229 13.64 -3.72 2.24
C VAL A 229 14.46 -4.51 3.27
N GLU A 230 14.16 -4.29 4.54
CA GLU A 230 14.85 -4.87 5.69
C GLU A 230 13.79 -5.04 6.77
N GLU A 231 12.97 -6.07 6.60
CA GLU A 231 12.53 -6.99 7.65
C GLU A 231 11.32 -7.78 7.13
N VAL A 232 11.53 -9.08 6.98
CA VAL A 232 10.42 -10.04 7.09
C VAL A 232 10.03 -10.05 8.57
N GLU A 233 9.27 -9.05 9.01
CA GLU A 233 8.55 -9.17 10.29
C GLU A 233 7.34 -10.06 10.04
N SER A 234 7.52 -11.38 10.18
CA SER A 234 6.40 -12.31 10.28
C SER A 234 5.67 -12.02 11.60
N VAL A 235 4.75 -11.07 11.59
CA VAL A 235 3.83 -10.91 12.71
C VAL A 235 2.79 -12.00 12.55
N GLY A 236 2.91 -13.04 13.36
CA GLY A 236 1.87 -14.05 13.51
C GLY A 236 0.66 -13.37 14.14
N LEU A 237 -0.30 -12.99 13.32
CA LEU A 237 -1.59 -12.51 13.79
C LEU A 237 -2.56 -13.69 13.72
N ALA A 238 -3.32 -13.87 14.80
CA ALA A 238 -4.40 -14.84 14.85
C ALA A 238 -5.71 -14.06 14.84
N VAL A 239 -6.50 -14.25 13.79
CA VAL A 239 -7.87 -13.75 13.70
C VAL A 239 -8.75 -14.96 13.45
N ASP A 240 -9.75 -15.16 14.30
CA ASP A 240 -10.73 -16.24 14.20
C ASP A 240 -10.14 -17.67 14.08
N GLY A 241 -8.97 -17.90 14.70
CA GLY A 241 -8.34 -19.22 14.77
C GLY A 241 -7.46 -19.58 13.57
N GLU A 242 -7.33 -18.71 12.57
CA GLU A 242 -6.37 -18.86 11.47
C GLU A 242 -5.08 -18.10 11.76
N SER A 243 -3.94 -18.75 11.51
CA SER A 243 -2.62 -18.12 11.61
C SER A 243 -2.20 -17.54 10.26
N PHE A 244 -1.89 -16.25 10.24
CA PHE A 244 -1.36 -15.60 9.05
C PHE A 244 0.01 -14.97 9.31
N GLU A 245 0.82 -14.95 8.26
CA GLU A 245 2.10 -14.26 8.26
C GLU A 245 1.99 -12.99 7.41
N LEU A 246 2.26 -11.85 8.05
CA LEU A 246 2.36 -10.55 7.41
C LEU A 246 3.79 -10.38 6.88
N PHE A 247 3.96 -10.03 5.60
CA PHE A 247 5.27 -9.69 5.04
C PHE A 247 5.23 -8.28 4.48
N ARG A 248 6.07 -7.39 5.01
CA ARG A 248 6.25 -6.04 4.48
C ARG A 248 7.34 -6.07 3.40
N ILE A 249 6.94 -5.94 2.13
CA ILE A 249 7.87 -6.04 0.99
C ILE A 249 8.54 -4.68 0.71
N PHE A 250 7.78 -3.59 0.83
CA PHE A 250 8.28 -2.23 0.65
C PHE A 250 7.68 -1.27 1.67
N GLY A 251 8.45 -0.27 2.10
CA GLY A 251 7.98 0.77 3.01
C GLY A 251 8.85 2.00 2.96
N THR A 252 8.61 2.89 1.99
CA THR A 252 9.31 4.16 1.88
C THR A 252 8.35 5.29 1.48
N PHE A 253 8.78 6.55 1.56
CA PHE A 253 8.03 7.77 1.18
C PHE A 253 7.24 7.69 -0.16
N VAL A 254 7.60 6.78 -1.06
CA VAL A 254 6.98 6.64 -2.39
C VAL A 254 6.22 5.33 -2.50
N VAL A 255 6.72 4.28 -1.85
CA VAL A 255 6.15 2.93 -1.87
C VAL A 255 5.43 2.70 -0.56
N GLU A 256 4.18 3.16 -0.52
CA GLU A 256 3.31 2.92 0.61
C GLU A 256 2.84 1.46 0.58
N LEU A 257 3.62 0.64 1.28
CA LEU A 257 3.25 -0.66 1.82
C LEU A 257 2.67 -1.64 0.80
N VAL A 258 3.52 -2.55 0.32
CA VAL A 258 3.05 -3.81 -0.25
C VAL A 258 3.16 -4.88 0.83
N VAL A 259 2.02 -5.42 1.24
CA VAL A 259 1.91 -6.47 2.24
C VAL A 259 1.41 -7.74 1.57
N ALA A 260 2.14 -8.83 1.74
CA ALA A 260 1.67 -10.17 1.42
C ALA A 260 1.16 -10.83 2.72
N ILE A 261 -0.06 -11.36 2.68
CA ILE A 261 -0.60 -12.23 3.74
C ILE A 261 -0.64 -13.64 3.15
N SER A 262 0.04 -14.59 3.81
CA SER A 262 0.01 -16.00 3.46
C SER A 262 -0.65 -16.80 4.58
N TYR A 263 -1.63 -17.63 4.24
CA TYR A 263 -2.29 -18.55 5.16
C TYR A 263 -1.50 -19.87 5.22
N LYS A 264 -1.07 -20.25 6.42
CA LYS A 264 -0.56 -21.61 6.69
C LYS A 264 -1.76 -22.52 6.97
N TYR A 265 -1.98 -23.50 6.09
CA TYR A 265 -2.80 -24.68 6.39
C TYR A 265 -1.94 -25.77 7.05
#